data_AF-A0A151X5V2-F1
#
_entry.id   AF-A0A151X5V2-F1
#
_cell.length_a   1.000
_cell.length_b   1.000
_cell.length_c   1.000
_cell.angle_alpha   90.00
_cell.angle_beta   90.00
_cell.angle_gamma   90.00
#
_symmetry.space_group_name_H-M   'P 1'
#
loop_
_entity.id
_entity.type
_entity.pdbx_description
1 polymer ?
#
loop_
_entity_poly.entity_id
_entity_poly.type
_entity_poly.pdbx_seq_one_letter_code
_entity_poly.pdbx_strand_id
1 'polypeptide(L)'
;VYAACARSIKYIILNKGGKTLSIITYHMQKKKSKLNLPVGVVKCTADRQDDTGTYLPLKIKNKSFYYIVNKSGTFVNSNLFDHIMG
;
A
#
# COMPACT_ATOMS: atom_id res chain seq x y z
N VAL A 1 -8.82 -0.38 -18.75
CA VAL A 1 -9.11 -1.23 -17.56
C VAL A 1 -7.85 -1.83 -16.90
N TYR A 2 -6.86 -2.31 -17.66
CA TYR A 2 -5.64 -2.95 -17.11
C TYR A 2 -4.75 -2.11 -16.18
N ALA A 3 -4.67 -0.79 -16.39
CA ALA A 3 -3.78 0.10 -15.66
C ALA A 3 -4.19 0.36 -14.20
N ALA A 4 -5.48 0.18 -13.86
CA ALA A 4 -6.01 0.35 -12.51
C ALA A 4 -5.68 -0.85 -11.62
N CYS A 5 -5.77 -2.06 -12.17
CA CYS A 5 -5.45 -3.31 -11.46
C CYS A 5 -3.99 -3.31 -10.96
N ALA A 6 -3.05 -2.86 -11.80
CA ALA A 6 -1.63 -2.77 -11.44
C ALA A 6 -1.33 -1.81 -10.27
N ARG A 7 -2.23 -0.85 -9.98
CA ARG A 7 -2.08 0.16 -8.93
C ARG A 7 -2.94 -0.11 -7.70
N SER A 8 -3.91 -1.01 -7.80
CA SER A 8 -4.70 -1.47 -6.66
C SER A 8 -3.90 -2.47 -5.85
N ILE A 9 -3.77 -2.21 -4.55
CA ILE A 9 -2.99 -3.02 -3.63
C ILE A 9 -3.87 -4.12 -3.03
N LYS A 10 -3.39 -5.35 -3.12
CA LYS A 10 -3.99 -6.55 -2.53
C LYS A 10 -3.45 -6.83 -1.14
N TYR A 11 -2.12 -6.79 -0.98
CA TYR A 11 -1.47 -7.05 0.29
C TYR A 11 -0.36 -6.05 0.56
N ILE A 12 -0.26 -5.65 1.82
CA ILE A 12 0.87 -4.91 2.36
C ILE A 12 1.42 -5.77 3.48
N ILE A 13 2.68 -6.18 3.33
CA ILE A 13 3.33 -7.09 4.27
C ILE A 13 4.55 -6.37 4.82
N LEU A 14 4.59 -6.19 6.14
CA LEU A 14 5.81 -5.78 6.82
C LEU A 14 6.70 -7.02 6.99
N ASN A 15 7.88 -7.01 6.37
CA ASN A 15 8.80 -8.14 6.45
C ASN A 15 9.47 -8.21 7.83
N LYS A 16 9.89 -9.42 8.21
CA LYS A 16 10.60 -9.67 9.48
C LYS A 16 11.77 -8.70 9.66
N GLY A 17 11.85 -8.10 10.85
CA GLY A 17 12.84 -7.09 11.19
C GLY A 17 12.40 -5.65 10.95
N GLY A 18 11.20 -5.40 10.41
CA GLY A 18 10.59 -4.06 10.37
C GLY A 18 11.27 -3.04 9.44
N LYS A 19 12.25 -3.48 8.64
CA LYS A 19 13.04 -2.60 7.76
C LYS A 19 12.49 -2.51 6.34
N THR A 20 11.72 -3.51 5.90
CA THR A 20 11.22 -3.60 4.52
C THR A 20 9.76 -3.98 4.48
N LEU A 21 9.10 -3.50 3.43
CA LEU A 21 7.69 -3.64 3.15
C LEU A 21 7.54 -4.29 1.77
N SER A 22 6.70 -5.31 1.69
CA SER A 22 6.31 -5.97 0.45
C SER A 22 4.90 -5.57 0.08
N ILE A 23 4.75 -4.86 -1.04
CA ILE A 23 3.46 -4.48 -1.62
C ILE A 23 3.14 -5.45 -2.74
N ILE A 24 1.95 -6.04 -2.69
CA ILE A 24 1.43 -6.93 -3.73
C ILE A 24 0.20 -6.28 -4.34
N THR A 25 0.23 -6.02 -5.65
CA THR A 25 -0.90 -5.42 -6.37
C THR A 25 -1.78 -6.47 -7.05
N TYR A 26 -3.02 -6.09 -7.36
CA TYR A 26 -3.97 -6.89 -8.12
C TYR A 26 -3.56 -6.92 -9.59
N HIS A 27 -2.49 -7.63 -9.95
CA HIS A 27 -2.07 -7.79 -11.33
C HIS A 27 -2.29 -9.23 -11.83
N MET A 28 -2.74 -9.38 -13.08
CA MET A 28 -2.99 -10.68 -13.71
C MET A 28 -1.71 -11.52 -13.85
N GLN A 29 -0.56 -10.88 -14.11
CA GLN A 29 0.75 -11.54 -14.14
C GLN A 29 1.47 -11.43 -12.79
N LYS A 30 1.60 -12.56 -12.08
CA LYS A 30 2.25 -12.69 -10.75
C LYS A 30 3.66 -12.10 -10.65
N LYS A 31 4.45 -12.10 -11.73
CA LYS A 31 5.86 -11.65 -11.71
C LYS A 31 6.03 -10.14 -11.56
N LYS A 32 5.04 -9.32 -11.97
CA LYS A 32 5.09 -7.85 -11.89
C LYS A 32 4.30 -7.28 -10.72
N SER A 33 3.66 -8.13 -9.91
CA SER A 33 2.73 -7.72 -8.86
C SER A 33 3.42 -7.36 -7.54
N LYS A 34 4.69 -7.74 -7.32
CA LYS A 34 5.36 -7.61 -6.03
C LYS A 34 6.42 -6.51 -6.06
N LEU A 35 6.36 -5.60 -5.11
CA LEU A 35 7.32 -4.53 -4.87
C LEU A 35 7.90 -4.71 -3.47
N ASN A 36 9.23 -4.78 -3.36
CA ASN A 36 9.92 -4.76 -2.07
C ASN A 36 10.56 -3.39 -1.89
N LEU A 37 10.20 -2.71 -0.81
CA LEU A 37 10.57 -1.32 -0.55
C LEU A 37 11.04 -1.19 0.90
N PRO A 38 12.04 -0.35 1.21
CA PRO A 38 12.39 -0.05 2.59
C PRO A 38 11.26 0.70 3.28
N VAL A 39 11.12 0.52 4.60
CA VAL A 39 10.19 1.29 5.42
C VAL A 39 10.59 2.78 5.39
N GLY A 40 9.61 3.68 5.26
CA GLY A 40 9.82 5.13 5.17
C GLY A 40 9.85 5.72 3.75
N VAL A 41 9.88 4.89 2.70
CA VAL A 41 9.71 5.38 1.31
C VAL A 41 8.26 5.34 0.84
N VAL A 42 7.39 4.66 1.60
CA VAL A 42 5.96 4.57 1.35
C VAL A 42 5.27 5.37 2.43
N LYS A 43 4.41 6.30 2.03
CA LYS A 43 3.61 7.14 2.92
C LYS A 43 2.17 7.15 2.49
N CYS A 44 1.28 7.21 3.46
CA CYS A 44 -0.11 7.48 3.22
C CYS A 44 -0.32 8.99 3.08
N THR A 45 -1.18 9.40 2.14
CA THR A 45 -1.50 10.84 1.98
C THR A 45 -2.89 11.20 2.48
N ALA A 46 -3.64 10.24 3.02
CA ALA A 46 -4.92 10.48 3.67
C ALA A 46 -5.04 9.61 4.92
N ASP A 47 -5.89 10.03 5.84
CA ASP A 47 -6.17 9.25 7.03
C ASP A 47 -7.15 8.11 6.73
N ARG A 48 -6.94 6.97 7.39
CA ARG A 48 -7.86 5.84 7.31
C ARG A 48 -9.22 6.16 7.95
N GLN A 49 -9.22 7.03 8.97
CA GLN A 49 -10.41 7.44 9.72
C GLN A 49 -11.20 8.57 9.05
N ASP A 50 -10.66 9.19 8.00
CA ASP A 50 -11.41 10.16 7.22
C ASP A 50 -12.56 9.44 6.48
N ASP A 51 -13.78 9.96 6.65
CA ASP A 51 -15.01 9.43 6.05
C ASP A 51 -15.01 9.58 4.51
N THR A 52 -14.09 10.40 3.98
CA THR A 52 -14.00 10.69 2.55
C THR A 52 -13.39 9.53 1.76
N GLY A 53 -14.24 8.82 1.01
CA GLY A 53 -13.85 7.85 -0.01
C GLY A 53 -13.44 6.46 0.51
N THR A 54 -13.67 5.44 -0.32
CA THR A 54 -13.44 4.02 0.03
C THR A 54 -11.98 3.58 -0.07
N TYR A 55 -11.13 4.38 -0.73
CA TYR A 55 -9.75 4.05 -1.02
C TYR A 55 -8.78 5.01 -0.33
N LEU A 56 -7.66 4.45 0.10
CA LEU A 56 -6.58 5.13 0.77
C LEU A 56 -5.40 5.27 -0.22
N PRO A 57 -5.01 6.52 -0.59
CA PRO A 57 -3.89 6.77 -1.48
C PRO A 57 -2.55 6.60 -0.77
N LEU A 58 -1.66 5.83 -1.41
CA LEU A 58 -0.31 5.55 -0.96
C LEU A 58 0.70 6.13 -1.96
N LYS A 59 1.59 6.99 -1.47
CA LYS A 59 2.69 7.57 -2.23
C LYS A 59 3.96 6.79 -1.98
N ILE A 60 4.61 6.38 -3.07
CA ILE A 60 5.92 5.74 -3.02
C ILE A 60 6.96 6.74 -3.53
N LYS A 61 8.04 6.94 -2.78
CA LYS A 61 9.19 7.75 -3.20
C LYS A 61 9.73 7.22 -4.54
N ASN A 62 10.04 8.13 -5.46
CA ASN A 62 10.47 7.81 -6.84
C ASN A 62 9.40 7.14 -7.73
N LYS A 63 8.11 7.22 -7.37
CA LYS A 63 6.98 6.89 -8.26
C LYS A 63 6.10 8.12 -8.48
N SER A 64 5.84 8.44 -9.75
CA SER A 64 4.99 9.58 -10.10
C SER A 64 3.54 9.36 -9.66
N PHE A 65 3.02 8.15 -9.82
CA PHE A 65 1.62 7.82 -9.51
C PHE A 65 1.42 7.30 -8.09
N TYR A 66 0.22 7.53 -7.56
CA TYR A 66 -0.26 6.93 -6.33
C TYR A 66 -0.71 5.49 -6.54
N TYR A 67 -0.57 4.70 -5.48
CA TYR A 67 -1.20 3.40 -5.34
C TYR A 67 -2.44 3.54 -4.46
N ILE A 68 -3.39 2.63 -4.60
CA ILE A 68 -4.64 2.69 -3.82
C ILE A 68 -4.81 1.39 -3.04
N VAL A 69 -5.18 1.50 -1.77
CA VAL A 69 -5.59 0.36 -0.94
C VAL A 69 -7.02 0.60 -0.46
N ASN A 70 -7.82 -0.46 -0.36
CA ASN A 70 -9.19 -0.33 0.11
C ASN A 70 -9.20 -0.14 1.65
N LYS A 71 -9.88 0.90 2.14
CA LYS A 71 -10.01 1.19 3.58
C LYS A 71 -10.77 0.07 4.33
N SER A 72 -11.67 -0.62 3.65
CA SER A 72 -12.43 -1.76 4.21
C SER A 72 -11.64 -3.07 4.29
N GLY A 73 -10.37 -3.07 3.89
CA GLY A 73 -9.51 -4.24 4.00
C GLY A 73 -9.19 -4.64 5.44
N THR A 74 -8.72 -5.86 5.64
CA THR A 74 -8.28 -6.34 6.95
C THR A 74 -6.88 -5.82 7.27
N PHE A 75 -6.78 -5.02 8.34
CA PHE A 75 -5.50 -4.58 8.90
C PHE A 75 -5.18 -5.44 10.13
N VAL A 76 -4.20 -6.34 10.01
CA VAL A 76 -3.80 -7.22 11.12
C VAL A 76 -3.30 -6.43 12.33
N ASN A 77 -2.61 -5.31 12.07
CA ASN A 77 -2.19 -4.37 13.10
C ASN A 77 -2.32 -2.94 12.55
N SER A 78 -3.45 -2.29 12.85
CA SER A 78 -3.75 -0.93 12.40
C SER A 78 -2.78 0.12 12.97
N ASN A 79 -2.46 0.04 14.26
CA ASN A 79 -1.55 1.01 14.89
C ASN A 79 -0.15 0.96 14.28
N LEU A 80 0.36 -0.25 14.01
CA LEU A 80 1.65 -0.43 13.34
C LEU A 80 1.60 0.09 11.90
N PHE A 81 0.49 -0.13 11.19
CA PHE A 81 0.31 0.40 9.85
C PHE A 81 0.35 1.93 9.87
N ASP A 82 -0.44 2.56 10.74
CA ASP A 82 -0.54 4.02 10.85
C ASP A 82 0.82 4.62 11.26
N HIS A 83 1.57 3.99 12.16
CA HIS A 83 2.92 4.43 12.55
C HIS A 83 3.94 4.35 11.41
N ILE A 84 3.86 3.31 10.58
CA ILE A 84 4.82 3.06 9.49
C ILE A 84 4.48 3.88 8.24
N MET A 85 3.20 4.22 8.06
CA MET A 85 2.68 4.92 6.88
C MET A 85 2.44 6.42 7.12
N GLY A 86 2.66 6.92 8.34
CA GLY A 86 2.64 8.35 8.66
C GLY A 86 3.78 9.18 8.05
#